data_AF-I6YEM7-F1
#
_entry.id   AF-I6YEM7-F1
#
_cell.length_a   1.000
_cell.length_b   1.000
_cell.length_c   1.000
_cell.angle_alpha   90.00
_cell.angle_beta   90.00
_cell.angle_gamma   90.00
#
_symmetry.space_group_name_H-M   'P 1'
#
loop_
_entity.id
_entity.type
_entity.pdbx_description
1 polymer ?
#
loop_
_entity_poly.entity_id
_entity_poly.type
_entity_poly.pdbx_seq_one_letter_code
_entity_poly.pdbx_strand_id
1 'polypeptide(L)'
;DASLPLWDEKSIKRCTQYLNWSDRVGKKLVGSEDCLYLDIIRPGDIELVNQYRQHAAFHDSKEADVVVILNTGTFMYDIPLSRQRVAHNLCCTYTIFVFVRYRLGPFGFMTTNDAIMPANLGMLDQIAALKWVQRTIVHFHGEPNKVTLAGAGAAAASVHLHMLSPLSEGLFKKAISVSGSALNPWAVSESADQLTKDYATRLNCSTPPLVSKTETRDCLLTKPALDIADQYDLAFIYRNLPISAFAPTVDHHFLQAPPHVLMRGVSQRNIPWLVSFTKEEG
;
A
#
# COMPACT_ATOMS: atom_id res chain seq x y z
N ASP A 1 -24.10 -18.18 20.63
CA ASP A 1 -22.69 -18.48 20.91
C ASP A 1 -21.85 -17.45 20.17
N ALA A 2 -21.47 -16.36 20.86
CA ALA A 2 -21.03 -15.09 20.26
C ALA A 2 -19.64 -14.67 20.76
N SER A 3 -18.75 -15.64 20.97
CA SER A 3 -17.46 -15.44 21.64
C SER A 3 -16.24 -15.62 20.74
N LEU A 4 -16.40 -15.95 19.46
CA LEU A 4 -15.29 -15.91 18.52
C LEU A 4 -15.15 -14.49 17.98
N PRO A 5 -13.98 -13.84 18.09
CA PRO A 5 -13.76 -12.58 17.41
C PRO A 5 -13.98 -12.81 15.90
N LEU A 6 -14.83 -11.98 15.29
CA LEU A 6 -15.13 -12.02 13.84
C LEU A 6 -13.86 -11.94 12.97
N TRP A 7 -12.74 -11.50 13.55
CA TRP A 7 -11.43 -11.41 12.91
C TRP A 7 -10.32 -11.76 13.91
N ASP A 8 -9.61 -12.88 13.72
CA ASP A 8 -8.37 -13.14 14.44
C ASP A 8 -7.22 -12.39 13.76
N GLU A 9 -6.73 -11.30 14.37
CA GLU A 9 -5.59 -10.54 13.83
C GLU A 9 -4.33 -11.42 13.63
N LYS A 10 -4.19 -12.52 14.37
CA LYS A 10 -3.08 -13.48 14.19
C LYS A 10 -3.19 -14.30 12.91
N SER A 11 -4.38 -14.40 12.32
CA SER A 11 -4.61 -15.11 11.05
C SER A 11 -4.35 -14.23 9.82
N ILE A 12 -4.14 -12.93 10.00
CA ILE A 12 -3.82 -12.01 8.91
C ILE A 12 -2.41 -12.31 8.39
N LYS A 13 -2.33 -12.86 7.18
CA LYS A 13 -1.07 -12.96 6.43
C LYS A 13 -0.54 -11.55 6.16
N ARG A 14 0.64 -11.24 6.69
CA ARG A 14 1.37 -9.99 6.44
C ARG A 14 2.47 -10.24 5.41
N CYS A 15 2.82 -9.20 4.66
CA CYS A 15 4.02 -9.27 3.81
C CYS A 15 5.28 -9.31 4.66
N THR A 16 6.30 -10.03 4.17
CA THR A 16 7.62 -10.10 4.80
C THR A 16 8.16 -8.71 5.09
N GLN A 17 8.50 -8.44 6.35
CA GLN A 17 8.91 -7.12 6.81
C GLN A 17 9.67 -7.18 8.13
N TYR A 18 10.45 -6.12 8.39
CA TYR A 18 11.06 -5.86 9.68
C TYR A 18 10.25 -4.80 10.45
N LEU A 19 9.72 -5.17 11.61
CA LEU A 19 8.92 -4.32 12.48
C LEU A 19 9.80 -3.39 13.29
N ASN A 20 9.74 -2.09 12.97
CA ASN A 20 10.50 -1.07 13.67
C ASN A 20 9.67 -0.18 14.63
N TRP A 21 8.38 -0.48 14.80
CA TRP A 21 7.47 0.32 15.66
C TRP A 21 7.14 -0.34 17.01
N SER A 22 7.57 -1.59 17.22
CA SER A 22 7.25 -2.34 18.44
C SER A 22 8.46 -2.42 19.36
N ASP A 23 8.37 -1.77 20.53
CA ASP A 23 9.34 -1.91 21.65
C ASP A 23 9.32 -3.30 22.32
N ARG A 24 8.47 -4.22 21.87
CA ARG A 24 8.42 -5.59 22.42
C ARG A 24 9.69 -6.36 22.03
N VAL A 25 10.28 -7.03 23.02
CA VAL A 25 11.52 -7.83 23.00
C VAL A 25 11.42 -9.13 22.15
N GLY A 26 10.59 -9.14 21.09
CA GLY A 26 10.29 -10.31 20.26
C GLY A 26 10.96 -10.32 18.88
N LYS A 27 10.61 -11.33 18.06
CA LYS A 27 11.04 -11.40 16.65
C LYS A 27 10.55 -10.16 15.88
N LYS A 28 11.49 -9.32 15.44
CA LYS A 28 11.21 -8.14 14.62
C LYS A 28 10.90 -8.49 13.16
N LEU A 29 11.23 -9.70 12.72
CA LEU A 29 10.92 -10.19 11.38
C LEU A 29 9.62 -11.00 11.39
N VAL A 30 8.68 -10.62 10.54
CA VAL A 30 7.37 -11.28 10.40
C VAL A 30 6.92 -11.31 8.94
N GLY A 31 5.90 -12.13 8.66
CA GLY A 31 5.22 -12.16 7.37
C GLY A 31 5.63 -13.33 6.47
N SER A 32 5.10 -13.31 5.26
CA SER A 32 5.33 -14.28 4.19
C SER A 32 5.40 -13.54 2.85
N GLU A 33 6.05 -14.13 1.85
CA GLU A 33 6.00 -13.62 0.47
C GLU A 33 4.60 -13.83 -0.15
N ASP A 34 3.91 -14.89 0.26
CA ASP A 34 2.48 -15.10 -0.04
C ASP A 34 1.63 -14.20 0.87
N CYS A 35 1.50 -12.94 0.49
CA CYS A 35 0.84 -11.90 1.30
C CYS A 35 -0.13 -11.00 0.54
N LEU A 36 -0.27 -11.13 -0.79
CA LEU A 36 -1.13 -10.30 -1.62
C LEU A 36 -2.61 -10.71 -1.48
N TYR A 37 -3.14 -10.46 -0.29
CA TYR A 37 -4.54 -10.69 0.08
C TYR A 37 -5.21 -9.37 0.39
N LEU A 38 -6.52 -9.33 0.15
CA LEU A 38 -7.41 -8.27 0.61
C LEU A 38 -8.47 -8.82 1.54
N ASP A 39 -8.98 -7.98 2.43
CA ASP A 39 -10.13 -8.30 3.27
C ASP A 39 -11.28 -7.39 2.93
N ILE A 40 -12.49 -7.92 2.94
CA ILE A 40 -13.71 -7.17 2.64
C ILE A 40 -14.60 -7.19 3.88
N ILE A 41 -15.02 -6.00 4.29
CA ILE A 41 -16.03 -5.79 5.32
C ILE A 41 -17.22 -5.14 4.64
N ARG A 42 -18.38 -5.79 4.73
CA ARG A 42 -19.65 -5.27 4.21
C ARG A 42 -20.75 -5.33 5.27
N PRO A 43 -21.78 -4.47 5.21
CA PRO A 43 -23.00 -4.62 5.98
C PRO A 43 -23.62 -6.01 5.75
N GLY A 44 -24.07 -6.64 6.84
CA GLY A 44 -24.66 -7.99 6.79
C GLY A 44 -26.05 -8.02 6.17
N ASP A 45 -26.74 -6.88 6.16
CA ASP A 45 -28.08 -6.66 5.60
C ASP A 45 -28.05 -5.90 4.27
N ILE A 46 -26.90 -5.85 3.59
CA ILE A 46 -26.72 -5.03 2.37
C ILE A 46 -27.75 -5.38 1.29
N GLU A 47 -28.13 -6.65 1.16
CA GLU A 47 -29.13 -7.13 0.20
C GLU A 47 -30.52 -6.53 0.50
N LEU A 48 -30.88 -6.46 1.78
CA LEU A 48 -32.15 -5.90 2.24
C LEU A 48 -32.17 -4.38 2.01
N VAL A 49 -31.09 -3.68 2.39
CA VAL A 49 -30.96 -2.23 2.16
C VAL A 49 -30.99 -1.90 0.66
N ASN A 50 -30.37 -2.74 -0.17
CA ASN A 50 -30.43 -2.66 -1.64
C ASN A 50 -31.89 -2.69 -2.15
N GLN A 51 -32.70 -3.64 -1.66
CA GLN A 51 -34.12 -3.73 -2.03
C GLN A 51 -34.90 -2.47 -1.62
N TYR A 52 -34.69 -1.94 -0.43
CA TYR A 52 -35.33 -0.69 -0.01
C TYR A 52 -34.93 0.51 -0.88
N ARG A 53 -33.63 0.64 -1.21
CA ARG A 53 -33.12 1.70 -2.09
C ARG A 53 -33.63 1.61 -3.52
N GLN A 54 -34.05 0.42 -3.98
CA GLN A 54 -34.70 0.27 -5.28
C GLN A 54 -36.11 0.85 -5.33
N HIS A 55 -36.83 0.83 -4.21
CA HIS A 55 -38.23 1.27 -4.13
C HIS A 55 -38.36 2.74 -3.72
N ALA A 56 -37.44 3.23 -2.89
CA ALA A 56 -37.30 4.65 -2.64
C ALA A 56 -36.74 5.31 -3.91
N ALA A 57 -37.25 6.48 -4.30
CA ALA A 57 -36.71 7.29 -5.39
C ALA A 57 -35.36 7.91 -5.00
N PHE A 58 -34.37 7.08 -4.65
CA PHE A 58 -33.01 7.51 -4.39
C PHE A 58 -32.38 7.91 -5.72
N HIS A 59 -31.89 9.15 -5.80
CA HIS A 59 -31.16 9.67 -6.96
C HIS A 59 -29.72 9.09 -7.08
N ASP A 60 -29.35 8.19 -6.18
CA ASP A 60 -28.01 7.61 -6.06
C ASP A 60 -28.00 6.11 -6.41
N SER A 61 -26.80 5.56 -6.70
CA SER A 61 -26.64 4.11 -6.98
C SER A 61 -27.28 3.24 -5.88
N LYS A 62 -27.84 2.11 -6.32
CA LYS A 62 -28.44 1.08 -5.47
C LYS A 62 -27.37 0.43 -4.60
N GLU A 63 -26.23 0.09 -5.22
CA GLU A 63 -25.10 -0.58 -4.58
C GLU A 63 -24.33 0.36 -3.63
N ALA A 64 -23.63 -0.21 -2.66
CA ALA A 64 -22.92 0.53 -1.63
C ALA A 64 -21.67 1.25 -2.15
N ASP A 65 -21.35 2.39 -1.53
CA ASP A 65 -20.06 3.05 -1.75
C ASP A 65 -18.91 2.13 -1.30
N VAL A 66 -17.75 2.25 -1.91
CA VAL A 66 -16.60 1.37 -1.62
C VAL A 66 -15.43 2.21 -1.15
N VAL A 67 -14.85 1.89 0.00
CA VAL A 67 -13.62 2.52 0.51
C VAL A 67 -12.51 1.49 0.51
N VAL A 68 -11.52 1.69 -0.37
CA VAL A 68 -10.31 0.89 -0.44
C VAL A 68 -9.26 1.52 0.48
N ILE A 69 -8.88 0.80 1.53
CA ILE A 69 -7.90 1.23 2.53
C ILE A 69 -6.60 0.49 2.27
N LEU A 70 -5.55 1.23 1.92
CA LEU A 70 -4.20 0.67 1.81
C LEU A 70 -3.60 0.47 3.20
N ASN A 71 -2.93 -0.66 3.43
CA ASN A 71 -2.18 -0.88 4.67
C ASN A 71 -1.26 0.31 4.98
N THR A 72 -1.40 0.87 6.18
CA THR A 72 -0.64 2.04 6.65
C THR A 72 0.72 1.61 7.16
N GLY A 73 1.63 2.55 7.40
CA GLY A 73 3.01 2.28 7.82
C GLY A 73 3.99 3.23 7.17
N THR A 74 5.18 2.73 6.82
CA THR A 74 6.31 3.54 6.34
C THR A 74 6.89 3.08 4.99
N PHE A 75 6.14 2.37 4.16
CA PHE A 75 6.62 1.58 3.01
C PHE A 75 7.57 0.43 3.37
N MET A 76 8.32 0.51 4.47
CA MET A 76 9.24 -0.53 4.96
C MET A 76 8.53 -1.63 5.76
N TYR A 77 7.53 -1.23 6.54
CA TYR A 77 6.68 -2.10 7.34
C TYR A 77 5.28 -1.51 7.45
N ASP A 78 4.31 -2.35 7.79
CA ASP A 78 2.94 -1.93 8.02
C ASP A 78 2.59 -1.79 9.51
N ILE A 79 1.59 -0.95 9.75
CA ILE A 79 0.92 -0.78 11.02
C ILE A 79 -0.53 -1.19 10.77
N PRO A 80 -0.95 -2.41 11.13
CA PRO A 80 -2.27 -2.90 10.76
C PRO A 80 -3.37 -2.06 11.42
N LEU A 81 -4.32 -1.59 10.61
CA LEU A 81 -5.57 -1.03 11.11
C LEU A 81 -6.48 -2.15 11.60
N SER A 82 -7.08 -1.95 12.78
CA SER A 82 -8.03 -2.92 13.36
C SER A 82 -9.31 -2.94 12.55
N ARG A 83 -9.49 -4.04 11.79
CA ARG A 83 -10.69 -4.31 10.98
C ARG A 83 -11.95 -4.35 11.82
N GLN A 84 -11.86 -4.91 13.03
CA GLN A 84 -12.97 -4.95 13.98
C GLN A 84 -13.39 -3.55 14.41
N ARG A 85 -12.43 -2.65 14.70
CA ARG A 85 -12.75 -1.27 15.05
C ARG A 85 -13.38 -0.52 13.88
N VAL A 86 -12.89 -0.72 12.66
CA VAL A 86 -13.51 -0.13 11.45
C VAL A 86 -14.93 -0.65 11.28
N ALA A 87 -15.14 -1.97 11.36
CA ALA A 87 -16.46 -2.57 11.28
C ALA A 87 -17.40 -2.05 12.36
N HIS A 88 -16.93 -1.93 13.62
CA HIS A 88 -17.74 -1.44 14.74
C HIS A 88 -18.11 0.04 14.58
N ASN A 89 -17.15 0.89 14.19
CA ASN A 89 -17.39 2.32 14.08
C ASN A 89 -18.23 2.69 12.85
N LEU A 90 -18.26 1.84 11.82
CA LEU A 90 -18.89 2.12 10.52
C LEU A 90 -20.00 1.12 10.17
N CYS A 91 -20.44 0.29 11.12
CA CYS A 91 -21.46 -0.76 10.89
C CYS A 91 -22.79 -0.22 10.37
N CYS A 92 -23.14 1.02 10.74
CA CYS A 92 -24.38 1.68 10.34
C CYS A 92 -24.24 2.50 9.04
N THR A 93 -23.11 2.39 8.35
CA THR A 93 -22.91 3.06 7.06
C THR A 93 -23.20 2.10 5.91
N TYR A 94 -23.75 2.62 4.82
CA TYR A 94 -23.99 1.84 3.61
C TYR A 94 -22.73 1.85 2.72
N THR A 95 -21.66 1.26 3.25
CA THR A 95 -20.31 1.33 2.69
C THR A 95 -19.60 -0.01 2.86
N ILE A 96 -18.89 -0.44 1.82
CA ILE A 96 -17.99 -1.60 1.84
C ILE A 96 -16.56 -1.13 2.04
N PHE A 97 -15.83 -1.76 2.94
CA PHE A 97 -14.42 -1.49 3.18
C PHE A 97 -13.56 -2.62 2.64
N VAL A 98 -12.56 -2.28 1.83
CA VAL A 98 -11.59 -3.23 1.26
C VAL A 98 -10.21 -2.89 1.78
N PHE A 99 -9.62 -3.77 2.59
CA PHE A 99 -8.27 -3.59 3.12
C PHE A 99 -7.27 -4.26 2.21
N VAL A 100 -6.34 -3.49 1.65
CA VAL A 100 -5.38 -3.96 0.65
C VAL A 100 -3.98 -4.04 1.25
N ARG A 101 -3.38 -5.22 1.14
CA ARG A 101 -1.98 -5.48 1.43
C ARG A 101 -1.16 -5.37 0.13
N TYR A 102 0.08 -4.93 0.25
CA TYR A 102 1.03 -4.81 -0.85
C TYR A 102 2.44 -5.09 -0.32
N ARG A 103 3.37 -5.45 -1.20
CA ARG A 103 4.76 -5.72 -0.80
C ARG A 103 5.43 -4.47 -0.21
N LEU A 104 6.26 -4.68 0.80
CA LEU A 104 6.90 -3.64 1.60
C LEU A 104 8.43 -3.77 1.56
N GLY A 105 9.12 -2.72 1.97
CA GLY A 105 10.57 -2.63 2.09
C GLY A 105 11.27 -3.10 0.82
N PRO A 106 12.32 -3.95 0.93
CA PRO A 106 13.06 -4.40 -0.24
C PRO A 106 12.18 -5.16 -1.25
N PHE A 107 11.17 -5.92 -0.80
CA PHE A 107 10.32 -6.72 -1.69
C PHE A 107 9.37 -5.88 -2.55
N GLY A 108 8.99 -4.69 -2.07
CA GLY A 108 8.12 -3.77 -2.80
C GLY A 108 8.89 -2.78 -3.66
N PHE A 109 10.14 -2.50 -3.34
CA PHE A 109 10.79 -1.25 -3.76
C PHE A 109 12.29 -1.37 -4.05
N MET A 110 12.91 -2.55 -3.95
CA MET A 110 14.23 -2.76 -4.56
C MET A 110 14.17 -2.55 -6.07
N THR A 111 15.22 -1.97 -6.62
CA THR A 111 15.28 -1.69 -8.04
C THR A 111 16.70 -1.51 -8.54
N THR A 112 16.91 -1.75 -9.83
CA THR A 112 18.11 -1.35 -10.56
C THR A 112 17.84 -0.16 -11.50
N ASN A 113 16.69 0.49 -11.35
CA ASN A 113 16.14 1.55 -12.22
C ASN A 113 16.15 1.17 -13.72
N ASP A 114 15.90 -0.10 -14.01
CA ASP A 114 15.72 -0.63 -15.37
C ASP A 114 14.78 -1.84 -15.37
N ALA A 115 14.63 -2.46 -16.54
CA ALA A 115 13.72 -3.59 -16.73
C ALA A 115 14.14 -4.88 -16.00
N ILE A 116 15.37 -4.98 -15.48
CA ILE A 116 15.87 -6.20 -14.83
C ILE A 116 15.26 -6.34 -13.43
N MET A 117 15.28 -5.25 -12.65
CA MET A 117 14.57 -5.12 -11.38
C MET A 117 13.77 -3.80 -11.42
N PRO A 118 12.55 -3.82 -12.00
CA PRO A 118 11.74 -2.62 -12.11
C PRO A 118 11.36 -2.10 -10.72
N ALA A 119 11.28 -0.79 -10.61
CA ALA A 119 10.86 -0.14 -9.38
C ALA A 119 9.35 -0.31 -9.11
N ASN A 120 8.92 0.14 -7.94
CA ASN A 120 7.50 0.34 -7.60
C ASN A 120 6.63 -0.93 -7.61
N LEU A 121 7.20 -2.12 -7.40
CA LEU A 121 6.41 -3.36 -7.32
C LEU A 121 5.28 -3.27 -6.28
N GLY A 122 5.53 -2.64 -5.12
CA GLY A 122 4.50 -2.38 -4.11
C GLY A 122 3.37 -1.47 -4.61
N MET A 123 3.66 -0.48 -5.47
CA MET A 123 2.63 0.36 -6.09
C MET A 123 1.85 -0.41 -7.17
N LEU A 124 2.52 -1.29 -7.91
CA LEU A 124 1.88 -2.16 -8.91
C LEU A 124 0.96 -3.19 -8.24
N ASP A 125 1.29 -3.66 -7.03
CA ASP A 125 0.40 -4.50 -6.22
C ASP A 125 -0.88 -3.74 -5.85
N GLN A 126 -0.75 -2.47 -5.44
CA GLN A 126 -1.91 -1.62 -5.13
C GLN A 126 -2.78 -1.39 -6.38
N ILE A 127 -2.18 -1.20 -7.57
CA ILE A 127 -2.91 -1.15 -8.85
C ILE A 127 -3.64 -2.46 -9.13
N ALA A 128 -2.98 -3.61 -8.93
CA ALA A 128 -3.58 -4.91 -9.17
C ALA A 128 -4.81 -5.12 -8.27
N ALA A 129 -4.72 -4.74 -7.00
CA ALA A 129 -5.83 -4.77 -6.06
C ALA A 129 -6.96 -3.81 -6.45
N LEU A 130 -6.65 -2.57 -6.86
CA LEU A 130 -7.66 -1.62 -7.33
C LEU A 130 -8.38 -2.12 -8.60
N LYS A 131 -7.64 -2.68 -9.55
CA LYS A 131 -8.21 -3.33 -10.74
C LYS A 131 -9.08 -4.53 -10.36
N TRP A 132 -8.69 -5.29 -9.35
CA TRP A 132 -9.50 -6.39 -8.83
C TRP A 132 -10.81 -5.86 -8.23
N VAL A 133 -10.76 -4.79 -7.42
CA VAL A 133 -11.94 -4.14 -6.83
C VAL A 133 -12.90 -3.71 -7.94
N GLN A 134 -12.39 -3.02 -8.97
CA GLN A 134 -13.19 -2.59 -10.11
C GLN A 134 -13.95 -3.73 -10.81
N ARG A 135 -13.35 -4.92 -10.92
CA ARG A 135 -13.99 -6.08 -11.57
C ARG A 135 -14.89 -6.88 -10.65
N THR A 136 -14.61 -6.90 -9.35
CA THR A 136 -15.16 -7.93 -8.45
C THR A 136 -16.14 -7.36 -7.42
N ILE A 137 -16.02 -6.09 -7.01
CA ILE A 137 -16.74 -5.57 -5.84
C ILE A 137 -18.26 -5.56 -6.00
N VAL A 138 -18.77 -5.59 -7.23
CA VAL A 138 -20.20 -5.75 -7.53
C VAL A 138 -20.80 -7.03 -6.94
N HIS A 139 -20.03 -8.11 -6.86
CA HIS A 139 -20.46 -9.38 -6.26
C HIS A 139 -20.60 -9.29 -4.73
N PHE A 140 -20.08 -8.22 -4.14
CA PHE A 140 -20.22 -7.90 -2.72
C PHE A 140 -21.25 -6.79 -2.48
N HIS A 141 -22.01 -6.39 -3.51
CA HIS A 141 -22.95 -5.27 -3.51
C HIS A 141 -22.29 -3.88 -3.40
N GLY A 142 -21.07 -3.74 -3.94
CA GLY A 142 -20.37 -2.46 -4.04
C GLY A 142 -20.47 -1.84 -5.43
N GLU A 143 -20.52 -0.52 -5.49
CA GLU A 143 -20.53 0.26 -6.73
C GLU A 143 -19.10 0.58 -7.21
N PRO A 144 -18.62 -0.02 -8.33
CA PRO A 144 -17.26 0.22 -8.84
C PRO A 144 -17.02 1.70 -9.22
N ASN A 145 -18.07 2.44 -9.58
CA ASN A 145 -17.97 3.86 -9.91
C ASN A 145 -18.00 4.78 -8.68
N LYS A 146 -18.10 4.24 -7.47
CA LYS A 146 -18.07 5.01 -6.21
C LYS A 146 -16.96 4.54 -5.27
N VAL A 147 -15.83 4.15 -5.86
CA VAL A 147 -14.63 3.77 -5.11
C VAL A 147 -13.89 5.01 -4.59
N THR A 148 -13.61 5.01 -3.29
CA THR A 148 -12.75 5.98 -2.59
C THR A 148 -11.45 5.28 -2.19
N LEU A 149 -10.30 5.82 -2.59
CA LEU A 149 -9.00 5.33 -2.15
C LEU A 149 -8.54 6.08 -0.89
N ALA A 150 -8.18 5.36 0.16
CA ALA A 150 -7.86 5.93 1.46
C ALA A 150 -6.57 5.34 2.05
N GLY A 151 -5.85 6.15 2.83
CA GLY A 151 -4.65 5.72 3.53
C GLY A 151 -4.15 6.72 4.57
N ALA A 152 -3.28 6.26 5.46
CA ALA A 152 -2.56 7.09 6.43
C ALA A 152 -1.04 6.92 6.34
N GLY A 153 -0.27 7.99 6.54
CA GLY A 153 1.21 7.96 6.45
C GLY A 153 1.70 7.55 5.05
N ALA A 154 2.50 6.50 4.93
CA ALA A 154 2.94 5.97 3.63
C ALA A 154 1.78 5.57 2.70
N ALA A 155 0.69 5.07 3.27
CA ALA A 155 -0.51 4.79 2.50
C ALA A 155 -1.18 6.07 1.99
N ALA A 156 -1.16 7.17 2.76
CA ALA A 156 -1.67 8.47 2.31
C ALA A 156 -0.81 9.07 1.18
N ALA A 157 0.51 8.89 1.27
CA ALA A 157 1.42 9.21 0.18
C ALA A 157 1.14 8.37 -1.06
N SER A 158 0.87 7.07 -0.88
CA SER A 158 0.46 6.17 -1.97
C SER A 158 -0.82 6.63 -2.65
N VAL A 159 -1.85 7.03 -1.89
CA VAL A 159 -3.09 7.60 -2.44
C VAL A 159 -2.79 8.78 -3.35
N HIS A 160 -1.98 9.72 -2.88
CA HIS A 160 -1.61 10.89 -3.68
C HIS A 160 -0.77 10.50 -4.92
N LEU A 161 0.16 9.55 -4.79
CA LEU A 161 0.92 9.04 -5.94
C LEU A 161 0.02 8.36 -6.98
N HIS A 162 -1.01 7.63 -6.57
CA HIS A 162 -2.01 7.06 -7.49
C HIS A 162 -2.81 8.12 -8.23
N MET A 163 -3.11 9.26 -7.59
CA MET A 163 -3.76 10.39 -8.28
C MET A 163 -2.89 10.95 -9.41
N LEU A 164 -1.56 10.91 -9.24
CA LEU A 164 -0.57 11.38 -10.21
C LEU A 164 -0.19 10.34 -11.27
N SER A 165 -0.44 9.05 -11.01
CA SER A 165 -0.04 7.95 -11.90
C SER A 165 -1.04 7.72 -13.05
N PRO A 166 -0.59 7.68 -14.31
CA PRO A 166 -1.48 7.34 -15.44
C PRO A 166 -2.14 5.97 -15.25
N LEU A 167 -1.43 5.00 -14.67
CA LEU A 167 -1.89 3.62 -14.53
C LEU A 167 -3.09 3.42 -13.60
N SER A 168 -3.41 4.44 -12.79
CA SER A 168 -4.52 4.39 -11.83
C SER A 168 -5.78 5.11 -12.34
N GLU A 169 -5.80 5.50 -13.62
CA GLU A 169 -6.95 6.17 -14.22
C GLU A 169 -8.23 5.36 -14.08
N GLY A 170 -9.30 6.02 -13.65
CA GLY A 170 -10.62 5.41 -13.55
C GLY A 170 -10.77 4.37 -12.44
N LEU A 171 -9.72 4.01 -11.70
CA LEU A 171 -9.78 2.98 -10.66
C LEU A 171 -10.42 3.43 -9.35
N PHE A 172 -10.50 4.74 -9.12
CA PHE A 172 -11.20 5.36 -7.99
C PHE A 172 -11.69 6.76 -8.38
N LYS A 173 -12.69 7.28 -7.65
CA LYS A 173 -13.32 8.57 -7.91
C LYS A 173 -13.12 9.60 -6.81
N LYS A 174 -12.75 9.17 -5.60
CA LYS A 174 -12.48 10.02 -4.44
C LYS A 174 -11.21 9.57 -3.75
N ALA A 175 -10.53 10.47 -3.06
CA ALA A 175 -9.29 10.18 -2.35
C ALA A 175 -9.32 10.71 -0.91
N ILE A 176 -8.70 9.99 0.02
CA ILE A 176 -8.50 10.40 1.41
C ILE A 176 -7.04 10.15 1.79
N SER A 177 -6.32 11.22 2.14
CA SER A 177 -4.93 11.16 2.59
C SER A 177 -4.83 11.71 4.01
N VAL A 178 -4.52 10.84 4.98
CA VAL A 178 -4.32 11.22 6.39
C VAL A 178 -2.83 11.25 6.71
N SER A 179 -2.30 12.40 7.10
CA SER A 179 -0.93 12.57 7.59
C SER A 179 0.15 12.10 6.60
N GLY A 180 -0.06 12.35 5.30
CA GLY A 180 0.91 11.98 4.27
C GLY A 180 0.50 12.43 2.87
N SER A 181 1.49 12.63 2.01
CA SER A 181 1.34 13.11 0.64
C SER A 181 2.54 12.69 -0.20
N ALA A 182 2.40 12.72 -1.53
CA ALA A 182 3.51 12.50 -2.47
C ALA A 182 4.66 13.53 -2.34
N LEU A 183 4.47 14.64 -1.62
CA LEU A 183 5.48 15.69 -1.42
C LEU A 183 6.27 15.51 -0.12
N ASN A 184 5.92 14.54 0.72
CA ASN A 184 6.72 14.25 1.90
C ASN A 184 8.12 13.76 1.48
N PRO A 185 9.19 14.15 2.19
CA PRO A 185 10.56 13.81 1.80
C PRO A 185 10.87 12.32 1.86
N TRP A 186 10.05 11.54 2.55
CA TRP A 186 10.15 10.07 2.65
C TRP A 186 9.24 9.34 1.65
N ALA A 187 8.42 10.05 0.85
CA ALA A 187 7.41 9.43 -0.02
C ALA A 187 7.96 8.94 -1.37
N VAL A 188 9.08 9.51 -1.83
CA VAL A 188 9.77 9.10 -3.05
C VAL A 188 11.25 8.99 -2.75
N SER A 189 11.85 7.83 -3.05
CA SER A 189 13.28 7.59 -2.88
C SER A 189 14.04 7.98 -4.16
N GLU A 190 15.16 8.68 -3.96
CA GLU A 190 16.12 9.01 -5.03
C GLU A 190 17.31 8.03 -5.06
N SER A 191 17.43 7.15 -4.06
CA SER A 191 18.61 6.30 -3.84
C SER A 191 18.30 4.82 -3.65
N ALA A 192 17.08 4.37 -3.99
CA ALA A 192 16.68 2.97 -3.85
C ALA A 192 17.56 2.01 -4.66
N ASP A 193 18.09 2.44 -5.82
CA ASP A 193 19.02 1.63 -6.62
C ASP A 193 20.38 1.46 -5.93
N GLN A 194 20.88 2.52 -5.30
CA GLN A 194 22.11 2.44 -4.50
C GLN A 194 21.91 1.54 -3.28
N LEU A 195 20.80 1.71 -2.56
CA LEU A 195 20.47 0.85 -1.41
C LEU A 195 20.31 -0.62 -1.84
N THR A 196 19.78 -0.88 -3.04
CA THR A 196 19.70 -2.24 -3.61
C THR A 196 21.09 -2.84 -3.84
N LYS A 197 22.07 -2.05 -4.32
CA LYS A 197 23.47 -2.51 -4.47
C LYS A 197 24.12 -2.80 -3.12
N ASP A 198 23.85 -1.98 -2.11
CA ASP A 198 24.40 -2.16 -0.76
C ASP A 198 23.86 -3.46 -0.12
N TYR A 199 22.55 -3.73 -0.28
CA TYR A 199 21.94 -5.00 0.10
C TYR A 199 22.56 -6.18 -0.64
N ALA A 200 22.70 -6.07 -1.97
CA ALA A 200 23.29 -7.13 -2.77
C ALA A 200 24.75 -7.41 -2.36
N THR A 201 25.52 -6.39 -2.02
CA THR A 201 26.88 -6.54 -1.51
C THR A 201 26.88 -7.28 -0.18
N ARG A 202 26.05 -6.86 0.79
CA ARG A 202 25.97 -7.48 2.13
C ARG A 202 25.47 -8.93 2.10
N LEU A 203 24.62 -9.26 1.12
CA LEU A 203 24.10 -10.62 0.90
C LEU A 203 25.01 -11.49 0.00
N ASN A 204 26.20 -11.00 -0.36
CA ASN A 204 27.15 -11.69 -1.25
C ASN A 204 26.55 -12.01 -2.63
N CYS A 205 25.75 -11.10 -3.18
CA CYS A 205 25.17 -11.12 -4.52
C CYS A 205 25.80 -10.09 -5.47
N SER A 206 26.87 -9.43 -5.04
CA SER A 206 27.63 -8.46 -5.84
C SER A 206 29.12 -8.58 -5.53
N THR A 207 29.71 -9.76 -5.75
CA THR A 207 31.15 -9.96 -5.57
C THR A 207 31.91 -9.77 -6.90
N PRO A 208 33.05 -9.06 -6.89
CA PRO A 208 33.90 -8.86 -8.07
C PRO A 208 34.26 -10.17 -8.82
N PRO A 209 34.53 -10.12 -10.14
CA PRO A 209 35.02 -8.94 -10.86
C PRO A 209 33.94 -8.04 -11.46
N LEU A 210 32.81 -8.58 -11.92
CA LEU A 210 31.72 -7.84 -12.56
C LEU A 210 30.45 -8.70 -12.44
N VAL A 211 29.47 -8.27 -11.64
CA VAL A 211 28.15 -8.91 -11.61
C VAL A 211 27.21 -8.03 -12.42
N SER A 212 26.72 -8.56 -13.54
CA SER A 212 25.65 -7.92 -14.29
C SER A 212 24.43 -7.73 -13.38
N LYS A 213 23.61 -6.70 -13.63
CA LYS A 213 22.35 -6.49 -12.88
C LYS A 213 21.46 -7.75 -12.86
N THR A 214 21.51 -8.55 -13.93
CA THR A 214 20.81 -9.83 -14.06
C THR A 214 21.30 -10.86 -13.05
N GLU A 215 22.62 -11.06 -12.94
CA GLU A 215 23.21 -11.98 -11.98
C GLU A 215 22.96 -11.52 -10.53
N THR A 216 22.99 -10.20 -10.28
CA THR A 216 22.62 -9.64 -8.97
C THR A 216 21.19 -9.99 -8.61
N ARG A 217 20.23 -9.77 -9.52
CA ARG A 217 18.83 -10.16 -9.34
C ARG A 217 18.70 -11.65 -9.09
N ASP A 218 19.31 -12.48 -9.94
CA ASP A 218 19.18 -13.93 -9.86
C ASP A 218 19.74 -14.47 -8.54
N CYS A 219 20.86 -13.91 -8.07
CA CYS A 219 21.37 -14.22 -6.74
C CYS A 219 20.41 -13.80 -5.63
N LEU A 220 19.87 -12.57 -5.67
CA LEU A 220 18.93 -12.09 -4.65
C LEU A 220 17.68 -12.98 -4.57
N LEU A 221 17.18 -13.47 -5.70
CA LEU A 221 16.04 -14.41 -5.75
C LEU A 221 16.34 -15.78 -5.10
N THR A 222 17.61 -16.15 -4.93
CA THR A 222 17.98 -17.39 -4.19
C THR A 222 18.07 -17.19 -2.68
N LYS A 223 18.08 -15.94 -2.19
CA LYS A 223 18.22 -15.66 -0.75
C LYS A 223 16.90 -15.89 -0.01
N PRO A 224 16.93 -16.43 1.22
CA PRO A 224 15.76 -16.45 2.07
C PRO A 224 15.20 -15.04 2.26
N ALA A 225 13.88 -14.87 2.13
CA ALA A 225 13.24 -13.56 2.29
C ALA A 225 13.53 -12.92 3.66
N LEU A 226 13.65 -13.74 4.72
CA LEU A 226 14.00 -13.21 6.03
C LEU A 226 15.41 -12.60 6.07
N ASP A 227 16.38 -13.15 5.33
CA ASP A 227 17.74 -12.60 5.27
C ASP A 227 17.76 -11.26 4.52
N ILE A 228 16.94 -11.11 3.48
CA ILE A 228 16.79 -9.83 2.76
C ILE A 228 16.09 -8.80 3.66
N ALA A 229 15.09 -9.22 4.44
CA ALA A 229 14.39 -8.33 5.37
C ALA A 229 15.26 -7.93 6.57
N ASP A 230 16.20 -8.79 6.99
CA ASP A 230 17.08 -8.59 8.16
C ASP A 230 18.30 -7.73 7.85
N GLN A 231 18.10 -6.67 7.08
CA GLN A 231 19.13 -5.70 6.72
C GLN A 231 18.87 -4.35 7.42
N TYR A 232 18.47 -4.44 8.69
CA TYR A 232 18.04 -3.31 9.50
C TYR A 232 19.08 -2.18 9.54
N ASP A 233 20.34 -2.49 9.85
CA ASP A 233 21.39 -1.47 10.00
C ASP A 233 21.70 -0.74 8.67
N LEU A 234 21.38 -1.36 7.52
CA LEU A 234 21.50 -0.70 6.22
C LEU A 234 20.30 0.21 5.94
N ALA A 235 19.10 -0.25 6.27
CA ALA A 235 17.87 0.52 6.04
C ALA A 235 17.71 1.69 7.02
N PHE A 236 18.11 1.51 8.28
CA PHE A 236 17.86 2.48 9.35
C PHE A 236 19.17 2.89 10.01
N ILE A 237 19.59 4.13 9.74
CA ILE A 237 20.82 4.72 10.26
C ILE A 237 20.66 5.04 11.75
N TYR A 238 19.49 5.55 12.16
CA TYR A 238 19.23 5.91 13.55
C TYR A 238 17.77 5.63 13.91
N ARG A 239 17.53 4.62 14.76
CA ARG A 239 16.20 4.17 15.16
C ARG A 239 15.29 3.93 13.95
N ASN A 240 14.34 4.82 13.68
CA ASN A 240 13.38 4.71 12.59
C ASN A 240 13.70 5.67 11.43
N LEU A 241 14.93 6.21 11.38
CA LEU A 241 15.39 7.14 10.37
C LEU A 241 16.40 6.48 9.42
N PRO A 242 16.25 6.66 8.09
CA PRO A 242 15.10 7.28 7.42
C PRO A 242 13.80 6.47 7.64
N ILE A 243 12.64 7.16 7.64
CA ILE A 243 11.31 6.54 7.83
C ILE A 243 11.05 5.46 6.76
N SER A 244 11.46 5.77 5.53
CA SER A 244 11.30 4.92 4.35
C SER A 244 12.62 4.85 3.59
N ALA A 245 13.49 3.91 3.96
CA ALA A 245 14.77 3.68 3.27
C ALA A 245 14.53 3.24 1.82
N PHE A 246 13.62 2.28 1.66
CA PHE A 246 12.95 1.99 0.41
C PHE A 246 11.58 2.65 0.40
N ALA A 247 11.26 3.28 -0.73
CA ALA A 247 10.02 3.97 -1.04
C ALA A 247 9.83 3.95 -2.57
N PRO A 248 8.66 4.38 -3.08
CA PRO A 248 8.46 4.56 -4.51
C PRO A 248 9.58 5.39 -5.18
N THR A 249 9.90 5.12 -6.44
CA THR A 249 10.87 5.91 -7.23
C THR A 249 10.24 6.43 -8.51
N VAL A 250 10.87 7.43 -9.14
CA VAL A 250 10.49 7.84 -10.50
C VAL A 250 11.00 6.79 -11.48
N ASP A 251 10.08 6.07 -12.13
CA ASP A 251 10.37 4.91 -12.97
C ASP A 251 9.91 5.07 -14.43
N HIS A 252 9.32 6.22 -14.76
CA HIS A 252 8.72 6.49 -16.07
C HIS A 252 7.63 5.47 -16.49
N HIS A 253 7.06 4.74 -15.52
CA HIS A 253 5.97 3.79 -15.73
C HIS A 253 4.81 4.09 -14.77
N PHE A 254 4.97 3.76 -13.48
CA PHE A 254 4.01 4.14 -12.45
C PHE A 254 4.08 5.65 -12.17
N LEU A 255 5.29 6.17 -11.95
CA LEU A 255 5.54 7.57 -11.63
C LEU A 255 6.40 8.19 -12.75
N GLN A 256 5.75 9.00 -13.58
CA GLN A 256 6.34 9.51 -14.83
C GLN A 256 7.43 10.57 -14.63
N ALA A 257 7.33 11.33 -13.54
CA ALA A 257 8.26 12.39 -13.15
C ALA A 257 8.14 12.63 -11.63
N PRO A 258 9.04 13.42 -11.01
CA PRO A 258 8.90 13.78 -9.61
C PRO A 258 7.53 14.41 -9.31
N PRO A 259 6.90 14.13 -8.13
CA PRO A 259 5.54 14.59 -7.84
C PRO A 259 5.33 16.10 -8.00
N HIS A 260 6.29 16.91 -7.58
CA HIS A 260 6.22 18.37 -7.72
C HIS A 260 6.19 18.86 -9.18
N VAL A 261 6.70 18.06 -10.13
CA VAL A 261 6.61 18.33 -11.57
C VAL A 261 5.23 17.93 -12.08
N LEU A 262 4.75 16.72 -11.74
CA LEU A 262 3.45 16.21 -12.17
C LEU A 262 2.29 17.10 -11.69
N MET A 263 2.40 17.62 -10.46
CA MET A 263 1.41 18.54 -9.90
C MET A 263 1.37 19.90 -10.60
N ARG A 264 2.43 20.33 -11.30
CA ARG A 264 2.39 21.58 -12.09
C ARG A 264 1.77 21.40 -13.48
N GLY A 265 1.56 20.16 -13.92
CA GLY A 265 0.99 19.86 -15.22
C GLY A 265 -0.51 20.18 -15.32
N VAL A 266 -0.95 20.52 -16.54
CA VAL A 266 -2.34 20.92 -16.87
C VAL A 266 -3.34 19.76 -16.73
N SER A 267 -2.87 18.51 -16.68
CA SER A 267 -3.71 17.29 -16.58
C SER A 267 -3.92 16.83 -15.13
N GLN A 268 -4.23 17.75 -14.21
CA GLN A 268 -4.66 17.32 -12.88
C GLN A 268 -6.05 16.68 -12.99
N ARG A 269 -6.14 15.40 -12.62
CA ARG A 269 -7.42 14.68 -12.56
C ARG A 269 -8.28 15.33 -11.48
N ASN A 270 -9.52 15.64 -11.82
CA ASN A 270 -10.46 16.25 -10.88
C ASN A 270 -11.05 15.18 -9.93
N ILE A 271 -10.22 14.70 -9.02
CA ILE A 271 -10.59 13.73 -7.98
C ILE A 271 -10.82 14.51 -6.68
N PRO A 272 -12.05 14.55 -6.15
CA PRO A 272 -12.30 15.09 -4.82
C PRO A 272 -11.40 14.43 -3.78
N TRP A 273 -10.63 15.25 -3.08
CA TRP A 273 -9.56 14.80 -2.21
C TRP A 273 -9.71 15.42 -0.81
N LEU A 274 -9.84 14.57 0.20
CA LEU A 274 -9.80 14.96 1.60
C LEU A 274 -8.39 14.75 2.14
N VAL A 275 -7.82 15.79 2.71
CA VAL A 275 -6.47 15.76 3.30
C VAL A 275 -6.57 16.16 4.77
N SER A 276 -5.85 15.45 5.63
CA SER A 276 -5.72 15.82 7.04
C SER A 276 -4.29 15.62 7.55
N PHE A 277 -3.99 16.26 8.66
CA PHE A 277 -2.77 16.10 9.45
C PHE A 277 -3.12 16.38 10.92
N THR A 278 -2.31 15.88 11.84
CA THR A 278 -2.47 16.14 13.27
C THR A 278 -1.55 17.27 13.73
N LYS A 279 -1.84 17.83 14.90
CA LYS A 279 -1.07 18.96 15.46
C LYS A 279 0.36 18.56 15.85
N GLU A 280 0.58 17.28 16.21
CA GLU A 280 1.81 16.76 16.83
C GLU A 280 2.27 15.48 16.11
N GLU A 281 2.55 15.57 14.80
CA GLU A 281 2.98 14.43 13.95
C GLU A 281 4.41 13.93 14.22
N GLY A 282 5.30 14.82 14.69
CA GLY A 282 6.75 14.62 14.73
C GLY A 282 7.28 14.08 16.05
#